data_AF-A0A957GD04-F1
#
_entry.id   AF-A0A957GD04-F1
#
_cell.length_a   1.000
_cell.length_b   1.000
_cell.length_c   1.000
_cell.angle_alpha   90.00
_cell.angle_beta   90.00
_cell.angle_gamma   90.00
#
_symmetry.space_group_name_H-M   'P 1'
#
loop_
_entity.id
_entity.type
_entity.pdbx_description
1 polymer ?
#
loop_
_entity_poly.entity_id
_entity_poly.type
_entity_poly.pdbx_seq_one_letter_code
_entity_poly.pdbx_strand_id
1 'polypeptide(L)' 'PAFLFVLVFFFFLPVGLGLAAGAMIWMVFAELLPEAREDAPNLSVFSTMGVATLAMVLFQLWMA' A
#
# COMPACT_ATOMS: atom_id res chain seq x y z
N PRO A 1 27.38 5.65 -18.36
CA PRO A 1 26.77 4.29 -18.43
C PRO A 1 25.59 4.08 -17.45
N ALA A 2 25.70 4.45 -16.15
CA ALA A 2 24.61 4.29 -15.18
C ALA A 2 23.35 5.15 -15.49
N PHE A 3 23.53 6.35 -16.04
CA PHE A 3 22.42 7.25 -16.42
C PHE A 3 21.52 6.68 -17.54
N LEU A 4 22.08 5.89 -18.46
CA LEU A 4 21.30 5.24 -19.53
C LEU A 4 20.34 4.18 -18.99
N PHE A 5 20.70 3.51 -17.89
CA PHE A 5 19.85 2.51 -17.26
C PHE A 5 18.62 3.16 -16.61
N VAL A 6 18.79 4.33 -15.99
CA VAL A 6 17.70 5.12 -15.41
C VAL A 6 16.70 5.58 -16.49
N LEU A 7 17.19 6.04 -17.64
CA LEU A 7 16.31 6.47 -18.75
C LEU A 7 15.45 5.34 -19.30
N VAL A 8 15.98 4.12 -19.37
CA VAL A 8 15.22 2.94 -19.81
C VAL A 8 14.28 2.43 -18.69
N PHE A 9 14.74 2.42 -17.44
CA PHE A 9 13.93 1.97 -16.30
C PHE A 9 12.79 2.91 -15.96
N PHE A 10 12.95 4.22 -16.18
CA PHE A 10 11.92 5.21 -15.90
C PHE A 10 10.58 4.88 -16.59
N PHE A 11 10.63 4.31 -17.80
CA PHE A 11 9.43 3.88 -18.52
C PHE A 11 8.74 2.66 -17.88
N PHE A 12 9.51 1.73 -17.30
CA PHE A 12 8.98 0.52 -16.62
C PHE A 12 8.65 0.74 -15.14
N LEU A 13 9.22 1.78 -14.53
CA LEU A 13 9.03 2.16 -13.13
C LEU A 13 7.55 2.28 -12.71
N PRO A 14 6.65 2.94 -13.48
CA PRO A 14 5.22 2.99 -13.12
C PRO A 14 4.54 1.61 -13.14
N VAL A 15 4.95 0.72 -14.05
CA VAL A 15 4.41 -0.65 -14.13
C VAL A 15 4.86 -1.49 -12.93
N GLY A 16 6.14 -1.39 -12.56
CA GLY A 16 6.69 -2.06 -11.38
C GLY A 16 6.06 -1.57 -10.08
N LEU A 17 5.89 -0.25 -9.93
CA LEU A 17 5.19 0.34 -8.78
C LEU A 17 3.72 -0.08 -8.73
N GLY A 18 3.03 -0.15 -9.87
CA GLY A 18 1.67 -0.66 -9.96
C GLY A 18 1.55 -2.11 -9.51
N LEU A 19 2.47 -2.98 -9.95
CA LEU A 19 2.52 -4.38 -9.49
C LEU A 19 2.81 -4.50 -7.99
N ALA A 20 3.76 -3.72 -7.47
CA ALA A 20 4.08 -3.72 -6.05
C ALA A 20 2.89 -3.26 -5.20
N ALA A 21 2.22 -2.17 -5.60
CA ALA A 21 1.00 -1.69 -4.95
C ALA A 21 -0.12 -2.73 -5.02
N GLY A 22 -0.31 -3.37 -6.17
CA GLY A 22 -1.30 -4.44 -6.34
C GLY A 22 -1.04 -5.64 -5.45
N ALA A 23 0.22 -6.08 -5.35
CA ALA A 23 0.61 -7.19 -4.48
C ALA A 23 0.37 -6.88 -3.00
N MET A 24 0.74 -5.67 -2.56
CA MET A 24 0.50 -5.22 -1.18
C MET A 24 -1.00 -5.16 -0.84
N ILE A 25 -1.82 -4.66 -1.76
CA ILE A 25 -3.28 -4.64 -1.61
C ILE A 25 -3.81 -6.07 -1.50
N TRP A 26 -3.35 -6.99 -2.35
CA TRP A 26 -3.77 -8.40 -2.28
C TRP A 26 -3.41 -9.04 -0.94
N MET A 27 -2.17 -8.87 -0.47
CA MET A 27 -1.71 -9.37 0.84
C MET A 27 -2.58 -8.85 1.99
N VAL A 28 -2.94 -7.57 1.96
CA VAL A 28 -3.80 -6.95 2.98
C VAL A 28 -5.17 -7.63 3.02
N PHE A 29 -5.79 -7.89 1.87
CA PHE A 29 -7.13 -8.49 1.81
C PHE A 29 -7.14 -10.02 1.96
N ALA A 30 -6.11 -10.71 1.47
CA ALA A 30 -6.04 -12.17 1.45
C ALA A 30 -5.46 -12.76 2.75
N GLU A 31 -4.59 -12.02 3.44
CA GLU A 31 -3.89 -12.52 4.63
C GLU A 31 -4.17 -11.65 5.85
N LEU A 32 -3.80 -10.36 5.81
CA LEU A 32 -3.83 -9.50 7.02
C LEU A 32 -5.24 -9.22 7.55
N LEU A 33 -6.22 -8.97 6.69
CA LEU A 33 -7.61 -8.73 7.10
C LEU A 33 -8.28 -9.99 7.66
N PRO A 34 -8.16 -11.17 7.03
CA PRO A 34 -8.60 -12.43 7.61
C PRO A 34 -7.96 -12.70 8.97
N GLU A 35 -6.63 -12.61 9.07
CA GLU A 35 -5.87 -12.84 10.31
C GLU A 35 -6.33 -11.87 11.42
N ALA A 36 -6.43 -10.57 11.13
CA ALA A 36 -6.87 -9.59 12.12
C ALA A 36 -8.31 -9.83 12.62
N ARG A 37 -9.19 -10.43 11.80
CA ARG A 37 -10.57 -10.75 12.20
C ARG A 37 -10.67 -12.03 13.03
N GLU A 38 -9.67 -12.90 12.98
CA GLU A 38 -9.59 -14.07 13.86
C GLU A 38 -9.24 -13.64 15.29
N ASP A 39 -8.34 -12.65 15.43
CA ASP A 39 -7.83 -12.20 16.73
C ASP A 39 -8.61 -11.02 17.35
N ALA A 40 -9.39 -10.27 16.58
CA ALA A 40 -10.07 -9.07 17.06
C ALA A 40 -11.49 -8.88 16.50
N PRO A 41 -12.37 -8.12 17.21
CA PRO A 41 -13.72 -7.83 16.73
C PRO A 41 -13.68 -7.08 15.39
N ASN A 42 -14.52 -7.51 14.44
CA ASN A 42 -14.61 -6.90 13.09
C ASN A 42 -14.69 -5.36 13.13
N LEU A 43 -15.48 -4.80 14.06
CA LEU A 43 -15.64 -3.36 14.19
C LEU A 43 -14.31 -2.65 14.53
N SER A 44 -13.46 -3.24 15.37
CA SER A 44 -12.14 -2.73 15.72
C SER A 44 -11.18 -2.79 14.52
N VAL A 45 -11.18 -3.90 13.78
CA VAL A 45 -10.31 -4.09 12.61
C VAL A 45 -10.61 -3.08 11.50
N PHE A 46 -11.88 -2.93 11.13
CA PHE A 46 -12.26 -1.99 10.07
C PHE A 46 -12.07 -0.53 10.46
N SER A 47 -12.35 -0.18 11.72
CA SER A 47 -12.15 1.19 12.21
C SER A 47 -10.68 1.57 12.25
N THR A 48 -9.81 0.70 12.76
CA THR A 48 -8.35 0.94 12.78
C THR A 48 -7.77 1.01 11.37
N MET A 49 -8.19 0.13 10.45
CA MET A 49 -7.80 0.19 9.03
C MET A 49 -8.20 1.51 8.38
N GLY A 50 -9.44 1.96 8.60
CA GLY A 50 -9.94 3.24 8.08
C GLY A 50 -9.17 4.43 8.65
N VAL A 51 -8.93 4.45 9.96
CA VAL A 51 -8.16 5.51 10.63
C VAL A 51 -6.71 5.53 10.15
N ALA A 52 -6.06 4.37 10.00
CA ALA A 52 -4.69 4.28 9.49
C ALA A 52 -4.57 4.79 8.05
N THR A 53 -5.52 4.41 7.19
CA THR A 53 -5.56 4.88 5.79
C THR A 53 -5.77 6.39 5.72
N LEU A 54 -6.70 6.93 6.51
CA LEU A 54 -6.93 8.37 6.62
C LEU A 54 -5.70 9.10 7.15
N ALA A 55 -5.04 8.58 8.18
CA ALA A 55 -3.82 9.16 8.74
C ALA A 55 -2.69 9.21 7.70
N MET A 56 -2.51 8.15 6.91
CA MET A 56 -1.54 8.14 5.80
C MET A 56 -1.85 9.22 4.77
N VAL A 57 -3.10 9.34 4.32
CA VAL A 57 -3.51 10.34 3.33
C VAL A 57 -3.34 11.76 3.86
N LEU A 58 -3.71 12.00 5.13
CA LEU A 58 -3.52 13.29 5.78
C LEU A 58 -2.04 13.65 5.90
N PHE A 59 -1.19 12.69 6.25
CA PHE A 59 0.26 12.89 6.30
C PHE A 59 0.83 13.23 4.92
N GLN A 60 0.36 12.55 3.88
CA GLN A 60 0.76 12.84 2.50
C GLN A 60 0.33 14.25 2.06
N LEU A 61 -0.90 14.67 2.38
CA LEU A 61 -1.39 16.03 2.09
C LEU A 61 -0.66 17.11 2.86
N TRP A 62 -0.17 16.80 4.07
CA TRP A 62 0.59 17.74 4.87
C TRP A 62 2.03 17.92 4.35
N MET A 63 2.61 16.86 3.77
CA MET A 63 3.98 16.86 3.24
C MET A 63 4.07 17.26 1.75
N ALA A 64 2.96 17.14 1.01
CA ALA A 64 2.83 17.56 -0.39
C ALA A 64 2.72 19.09 -0.53
#